data_AF-A0A497J575-F1
#
_entry.id   AF-A0A497J575-F1
#
_cell.length_a   1.000
_cell.length_b   1.000
_cell.length_c   1.000
_cell.angle_alpha   90.00
_cell.angle_beta   90.00
_cell.angle_gamma   90.00
#
_symmetry.space_group_name_H-M   'P 1'
#
loop_
_entity.id
_entity.type
_entity.pdbx_description
1 polymer ?
#
loop_
_entity_poly.entity_id
_entity_poly.type
_entity_poly.pdbx_seq_one_letter_code
_entity_poly.pdbx_strand_id
1 'polypeptide(L)'
;MVKKAKIVGFKRNHSRTYNNYCILALKEKDLGRFIGRKIFWITQTGKRIKGKILRIHGKDLLMARFNKGLPGNAIGSEIDVY
;
A
#
# COMPACT_ATOMS: atom_id res chain seq x y z
N MET A 1 9.14 8.26 -12.62
CA MET A 1 8.14 7.35 -13.23
C MET A 1 7.20 6.88 -12.14
N VAL A 2 5.90 7.03 -12.35
CA VAL A 2 4.88 6.49 -11.44
C VAL A 2 4.75 5.00 -11.70
N LYS A 3 4.84 4.17 -10.65
CA LYS A 3 4.57 2.73 -10.74
C LYS A 3 3.27 2.40 -10.05
N LYS A 4 2.57 1.40 -10.58
CA LYS A 4 1.33 0.90 -10.00
C LYS A 4 1.59 -0.31 -9.12
N ALA A 5 1.07 -0.30 -7.89
CA ALA A 5 1.10 -1.42 -6.97
C ALA A 5 -0.33 -1.85 -6.62
N LYS A 6 -0.57 -3.15 -6.43
CA LYS A 6 -1.88 -3.70 -6.07
C LYS A 6 -1.99 -3.86 -4.56
N ILE A 7 -3.12 -3.46 -3.98
CA ILE A 7 -3.41 -3.75 -2.56
C ILE A 7 -3.81 -5.23 -2.44
N VAL A 8 -3.00 -6.00 -1.73
CA VAL A 8 -3.30 -7.41 -1.44
C VAL A 8 -4.22 -7.52 -0.22
N GLY A 9 -4.00 -6.67 0.78
CA GLY A 9 -4.78 -6.68 2.01
C GLY A 9 -4.22 -5.72 3.05
N PHE A 10 -4.82 -5.78 4.23
CA PHE A 10 -4.38 -5.01 5.40
C PHE A 10 -3.48 -5.85 6.29
N LYS A 11 -2.64 -5.17 7.08
CA LYS A 11 -1.97 -5.83 8.20
C LYS A 11 -3.06 -6.32 9.15
N ARG A 12 -3.11 -7.62 9.39
CA ARG A 12 -4.04 -8.25 10.32
C ARG A 12 -3.31 -9.17 11.28
N ASN A 13 -3.86 -9.31 12.47
CA ASN A 13 -3.62 -10.39 13.40
C ASN A 13 -4.87 -11.29 13.43
N HIS A 14 -4.85 -12.37 14.23
CA HIS A 14 -5.97 -13.32 14.38
C HIS A 14 -7.37 -12.66 14.46
N SER A 15 -7.51 -11.58 15.24
CA SER A 15 -8.80 -10.88 15.42
C SER A 15 -8.76 -9.37 15.18
N ARG A 16 -7.59 -8.80 14.84
CA ARG A 16 -7.41 -7.34 14.72
C ARG A 16 -6.88 -6.97 13.34
N THR A 17 -7.58 -6.10 12.64
CA THR A 17 -7.14 -5.54 11.36
C THR A 17 -6.71 -4.10 11.56
N TYR A 18 -5.57 -3.74 11.00
CA TYR A 18 -5.02 -2.39 11.06
C TYR A 18 -5.21 -1.68 9.71
N ASN A 19 -6.29 -0.91 9.57
CA ASN A 19 -6.65 -0.22 8.33
C ASN A 19 -5.62 0.82 7.86
N ASN A 20 -4.73 1.26 8.76
CA ASN A 20 -3.65 2.19 8.44
C ASN A 20 -2.48 1.52 7.72
N TYR A 21 -2.34 0.20 7.82
CA TYR A 21 -1.23 -0.55 7.26
C TYR A 21 -1.71 -1.49 6.15
N CYS A 22 -1.15 -1.31 4.96
CA CYS A 22 -1.48 -2.12 3.80
C CYS A 22 -0.30 -2.93 3.32
N ILE A 23 -0.60 -4.09 2.76
CA ILE A 23 0.33 -4.96 2.06
C ILE A 23 0.13 -4.73 0.57
N LEU A 24 1.21 -4.35 -0.10
CA LEU A 24 1.25 -4.00 -1.51
C LEU A 24 2.04 -5.05 -2.29
N ALA A 25 1.51 -5.49 -3.41
CA ALA A 25 2.22 -6.29 -4.40
C ALA A 25 2.68 -5.38 -5.54
N LEU A 26 3.99 -5.35 -5.78
CA LEU A 26 4.60 -4.64 -6.89
C LEU A 26 5.34 -5.67 -7.75
N LYS A 27 5.11 -5.66 -9.06
CA LYS A 27 5.81 -6.54 -10.00
C LYS A 27 7.20 -5.98 -10.29
N GLU A 28 8.08 -6.04 -9.30
CA GLU A 28 9.48 -5.61 -9.39
C GLU A 28 10.40 -6.56 -8.63
N LYS A 29 11.62 -6.75 -9.14
CA LYS A 29 12.63 -7.61 -8.49
C LYS A 29 13.31 -6.91 -7.31
N ASP A 30 13.54 -5.60 -7.42
CA ASP A 30 14.22 -4.82 -6.37
C ASP A 30 13.25 -3.88 -5.65
N LEU A 31 12.58 -4.44 -4.64
CA LEU A 31 11.61 -3.72 -3.81
C LEU A 31 12.27 -2.72 -2.84
N GLY A 32 13.55 -2.90 -2.53
CA GLY A 32 14.29 -2.07 -1.57
C GLY A 32 14.33 -0.59 -1.98
N ARG A 33 14.41 -0.33 -3.29
CA ARG A 33 14.42 1.03 -3.88
C ARG A 33 13.13 1.83 -3.66
N PHE A 34 12.05 1.16 -3.25
CA PHE A 34 10.75 1.78 -3.02
C PHE A 34 10.51 2.11 -1.55
N ILE A 35 11.39 1.67 -0.64
CA ILE A 35 11.30 2.01 0.77
C ILE A 35 11.43 3.53 0.92
N GLY A 36 10.53 4.13 1.70
CA GLY A 36 10.53 5.56 1.95
C GLY A 36 9.80 6.41 0.90
N ARG A 37 9.40 5.82 -0.23
CA ARG A 37 8.66 6.53 -1.28
C ARG A 37 7.24 6.89 -0.86
N LYS A 38 6.72 7.95 -1.49
CA LYS A 38 5.35 8.43 -1.28
C LYS A 38 4.40 7.61 -2.14
N ILE A 39 3.25 7.27 -1.56
CA ILE A 39 2.20 6.55 -2.25
C ILE A 39 0.89 7.33 -2.16
N PHE A 40 0.08 7.19 -3.19
CA PHE A 40 -1.22 7.83 -3.28
C PHE A 40 -2.25 6.81 -3.72
N TRP A 41 -3.28 6.65 -2.92
CA TRP A 41 -4.49 5.93 -3.31
C TRP A 41 -5.56 6.93 -3.69
N ILE A 42 -6.23 6.69 -4.81
CA ILE A 42 -7.30 7.55 -5.32
C ILE A 42 -8.62 6.80 -5.12
N THR A 43 -9.56 7.40 -4.39
CA THR A 43 -10.91 6.84 -4.25
C THR A 43 -11.66 6.93 -5.58
N GLN A 44 -12.73 6.16 -5.74
CA GLN A 44 -13.68 6.32 -6.86
C GLN A 44 -14.24 7.76 -6.97
N THR A 45 -14.34 8.47 -5.84
CA THR A 45 -14.76 9.87 -5.75
C THR A 45 -13.64 10.89 -6.01
N GLY A 46 -12.45 10.46 -6.40
CA GLY A 46 -11.30 11.33 -6.72
C GLY A 46 -10.50 11.84 -5.52
N LYS A 47 -10.81 11.43 -4.29
CA LYS A 47 -10.05 11.83 -3.10
C LYS A 47 -8.73 11.10 -3.04
N ARG A 48 -7.64 11.85 -2.80
CA ARG A 48 -6.28 11.32 -2.71
C ARG A 48 -5.89 11.07 -1.27
N ILE A 49 -5.64 9.82 -0.92
CA ILE A 49 -5.14 9.42 0.41
C ILE A 49 -3.64 9.18 0.29
N LYS A 50 -2.88 9.97 1.05
CA LYS A 50 -1.41 9.92 1.06
C LYS A 50 -0.91 8.87 2.05
N GLY A 51 0.16 8.20 1.67
CA GLY A 51 0.89 7.27 2.52
C GLY A 51 2.38 7.22 2.18
N LYS A 52 3.09 6.34 2.86
CA LYS A 52 4.52 6.07 2.66
C LYS A 52 4.79 4.57 2.73
N ILE A 53 5.74 4.08 1.94
CA ILE A 53 6.26 2.72 2.06
C ILE A 53 7.24 2.67 3.23
N LEU A 54 7.01 1.74 4.16
CA LEU A 54 7.80 1.61 5.38
C LEU A 54 8.93 0.59 5.23
N ARG A 55 8.61 -0.59 4.72
CA ARG A 55 9.54 -1.72 4.65
C ARG A 55 9.04 -2.81 3.70
N ILE A 56 9.90 -3.77 3.41
CA ILE A 56 9.53 -5.01 2.73
C ILE A 56 8.78 -5.93 3.72
N HIS A 57 7.77 -6.64 3.22
CA HIS A 57 6.97 -7.60 3.95
C HIS A 57 7.14 -8.99 3.34
N GLY A 58 7.80 -9.90 4.05
CA GLY A 58 8.13 -11.21 3.50
C GLY A 58 9.14 -11.10 2.36
N LYS A 59 8.91 -11.86 1.27
CA LYS A 59 9.83 -11.96 0.14
C LYS A 59 9.58 -10.90 -0.94
N ASP A 60 8.34 -10.79 -1.41
CA ASP A 60 8.00 -10.03 -2.63
C ASP A 60 6.91 -8.96 -2.41
N LEU A 61 6.64 -8.58 -1.16
CA LEU A 61 5.58 -7.61 -0.82
C LEU A 61 6.16 -6.40 -0.11
N LEU A 62 5.42 -5.30 -0.15
CA LEU A 62 5.76 -4.05 0.52
C LEU A 62 4.72 -3.73 1.59
N MET A 63 5.17 -3.20 2.72
CA MET A 63 4.31 -2.70 3.77
C MET A 63 4.26 -1.17 3.69
N ALA A 64 3.05 -0.65 3.55
CA ALA A 64 2.77 0.76 3.48
C ALA A 64 1.94 1.23 4.68
N ARG A 65 2.12 2.49 5.06
CA ARG A 65 1.27 3.17 6.05
C ARG A 65 0.61 4.39 5.44
N PHE A 66 -0.69 4.51 5.66
CA PHE A 66 -1.50 5.65 5.28
C PHE A 66 -1.82 6.53 6.48
N ASN A 67 -2.00 7.84 6.24
CA ASN A 67 -2.29 8.79 7.32
C ASN A 67 -3.71 8.65 7.87
N LYS A 68 -4.70 8.45 7.00
CA LYS A 68 -6.14 8.38 7.37
C LYS A 68 -6.71 6.96 7.38
N GLY A 69 -5.89 5.94 7.10
CA GLY A 69 -6.35 4.58 6.84
C GLY A 69 -7.09 4.44 5.51
N LEU A 70 -7.25 3.19 5.07
CA LEU A 70 -8.03 2.86 3.87
C LEU A 70 -9.26 2.02 4.23
N PRO A 71 -10.36 2.18 3.47
CA PRO A 71 -11.54 1.35 3.64
C PRO A 71 -11.28 -0.09 3.14
N GLY A 72 -12.05 -1.06 3.64
CA GLY A 72 -12.00 -2.47 3.21
C GLY A 72 -12.12 -2.64 1.69
N ASN A 73 -12.95 -1.81 1.06
CA ASN A 73 -13.19 -1.80 -0.39
C ASN A 73 -11.94 -1.42 -1.21
N ALA A 74 -10.86 -0.96 -0.58
CA ALA A 74 -9.61 -0.68 -1.27
C ALA A 74 -8.82 -1.96 -1.62
N ILE A 75 -9.13 -3.11 -1.01
CA ILE A 75 -8.46 -4.38 -1.33
C ILE A 75 -8.67 -4.72 -2.80
N GLY A 76 -7.59 -5.05 -3.51
CA GLY A 76 -7.60 -5.35 -4.94
C GLY A 76 -7.42 -4.14 -5.86
N SER A 77 -7.55 -2.92 -5.34
CA SER A 77 -7.33 -1.70 -6.13
C SER A 77 -5.84 -1.38 -6.33
N GLU A 78 -5.56 -0.48 -7.27
CA GLU A 78 -4.21 -0.02 -7.60
C GLU A 78 -3.85 1.26 -6.83
N ILE A 79 -2.56 1.42 -6.54
CA ILE A 79 -1.94 2.58 -5.90
C ILE A 79 -0.82 3.09 -6.77
N ASP A 80 -0.69 4.40 -6.85
CA ASP A 80 0.44 5.06 -7.48
C ASP A 80 1.60 5.23 -6.50
N VAL A 81 2.75 4.69 -6.87
CA VAL A 81 4.04 4.82 -6.17
C VAL A 81 4.91 5.82 -6.93
N TYR A 82 5.33 6.87 -6.23
CA TYR A 82 6.16 7.95 -6.75
C TYR A 82 7.61 7.79 -6.27
#